data_AF-A0A7S3G6Q6-F1
#
_entry.id   AF-A0A7S3G6Q6-F1
#
_cell.length_a   1.000
_cell.length_b   1.000
_cell.length_c   1.000
_cell.angle_alpha   90.00
_cell.angle_beta   90.00
_cell.angle_gamma   90.00
#
_symmetry.space_group_name_H-M   'P 1'
#
loop_
_entity.id
_entity.type
_entity.pdbx_description
1 polymer ?
#
loop_
_entity_poly.entity_id
_entity_poly.type
_entity_poly.pdbx_seq_one_letter_code
_entity_poly.pdbx_strand_id
1 'polypeptide(L)'
;MLAALTCVVLGRFQPNVVCGAASSLVNLGHDLITHAKESGGGEGSLPKMRKLMHGGEAVTKSMQECIDTAFSPTLVYSFFGSAETGVWAVHLPSCPPGVYLYDRRLVHLEFMKGDGSMCEEGEEGGDLIVTNLLRYRFPVVRYHSGDKGRAEKVKSEWLPPSFPQLEAKHLSAFLFEGRNGQSIAMGPLFFTVDFLIDKVEKGAALNGVKVLRVQFVATDNTCVVRIVFDDVGDGVDAATVVDAAVTHIQAELTSLLARAPHASFSVKSCSLADLTSSISSQKIPVLVRM
;
A
#
# COMPACT_ATOMS: atom_id res chain seq x y z
N MET A 1 4.66 16.69 22.75
CA MET A 1 5.25 18.04 22.50
C MET A 1 5.22 18.42 21.02
N LEU A 2 5.63 17.53 20.08
CA LEU A 2 5.59 17.84 18.63
C LEU A 2 4.17 18.12 18.09
N ALA A 3 3.18 17.29 18.45
CA ALA A 3 1.78 17.42 18.01
C ALA A 3 1.15 18.78 18.37
N ALA A 4 1.39 19.28 19.59
CA ALA A 4 0.88 20.57 20.05
C ALA A 4 1.46 21.74 19.24
N LEU A 5 2.75 21.68 18.88
CA LEU A 5 3.39 22.70 18.04
C LEU A 5 2.79 22.69 16.62
N THR A 6 2.58 21.50 16.05
CA THR A 6 1.94 21.35 14.73
C THR A 6 0.54 21.96 14.70
N CYS A 7 -0.27 21.71 15.74
CA CYS A 7 -1.61 22.30 15.86
C CYS A 7 -1.57 23.83 15.95
N VAL A 8 -0.63 24.39 16.72
CA VAL A 8 -0.45 25.85 16.84
C VAL A 8 -0.04 26.48 15.51
N VAL A 9 0.89 25.85 14.78
CA VAL A 9 1.34 26.32 13.46
C VAL A 9 0.19 26.29 12.45
N LEU A 10 -0.55 25.18 12.37
CA LEU A 10 -1.69 25.05 11.47
C LEU A 10 -2.81 26.03 11.82
N GLY A 11 -3.08 26.23 13.10
CA GLY A 11 -4.07 27.19 13.60
C GLY A 11 -3.72 28.64 13.26
N ARG A 12 -2.44 29.02 13.28
CA ARG A 12 -1.99 30.38 12.91
C ARG A 12 -1.87 30.58 11.40
N PHE A 13 -1.28 29.61 10.70
CA PHE A 13 -0.99 29.73 9.27
C PHE A 13 -2.24 29.51 8.41
N GLN A 14 -3.18 28.67 8.86
CA GLN A 14 -4.40 28.32 8.13
C GLN A 14 -4.12 27.90 6.67
N PRO A 15 -3.29 26.85 6.44
CA PRO A 15 -3.02 26.41 5.08
C PRO A 15 -4.32 25.99 4.38
N ASN A 16 -4.38 26.20 3.08
CA ASN A 16 -5.48 25.71 2.24
C ASN A 16 -5.18 24.37 1.58
N VAL A 17 -3.90 23.94 1.58
CA VAL A 17 -3.42 22.68 1.04
C VAL A 17 -2.41 22.04 2.00
N VAL A 18 -2.55 20.73 2.24
CA VAL A 18 -1.54 19.91 2.92
C VAL A 18 -1.07 18.79 1.99
N CYS A 19 0.22 18.47 2.00
CA CYS A 19 0.80 17.43 1.16
C CYS A 19 1.77 16.55 1.96
N GLY A 20 1.74 15.24 1.74
CA GLY A 20 2.66 14.30 2.38
C GLY A 20 2.37 12.84 2.03
N ALA A 21 3.11 11.91 2.63
CA ALA A 21 2.75 10.49 2.57
C ALA A 21 1.41 10.26 3.28
N ALA A 22 0.63 9.27 2.82
CA ALA A 22 -0.69 8.96 3.38
C ALA A 22 -0.61 8.69 4.89
N SER A 23 0.36 7.89 5.32
CA SER A 23 0.67 7.59 6.72
C SER A 23 0.95 8.85 7.56
N SER A 24 1.66 9.82 6.99
CA SER A 24 1.97 11.09 7.67
C SER A 24 0.73 11.95 7.85
N LEU A 25 -0.16 11.96 6.85
CA LEU A 25 -1.42 12.70 6.90
C LEU A 25 -2.41 12.09 7.90
N VAL A 26 -2.45 10.75 8.00
CA VAL A 26 -3.21 10.03 9.03
C VAL A 26 -2.70 10.38 10.42
N ASN A 27 -1.38 10.39 10.63
CA ASN A 27 -0.80 10.79 11.92
C ASN A 27 -1.14 12.23 12.29
N LEU A 28 -1.04 13.13 11.32
CA LEU A 28 -1.46 14.52 11.51
C LEU A 28 -2.95 14.62 11.88
N GLY A 29 -3.80 13.83 11.22
CA GLY A 29 -5.23 13.80 11.53
C GLY A 29 -5.51 13.33 12.95
N HIS A 30 -4.83 12.27 13.41
CA HIS A 30 -4.91 11.80 14.79
C HIS A 30 -4.46 12.87 15.80
N ASP A 31 -3.34 13.53 15.54
CA ASP A 31 -2.82 14.59 16.41
C ASP A 31 -3.81 15.75 16.52
N LEU A 32 -4.41 16.17 15.40
CA LEU A 32 -5.41 17.25 15.35
C LEU A 32 -6.68 16.89 16.13
N ILE A 33 -7.24 15.69 15.89
CA ILE A 33 -8.42 15.19 16.60
C ILE A 33 -8.15 15.12 18.11
N THR A 34 -6.98 14.62 18.50
CA THR A 34 -6.59 14.49 19.91
C THR A 34 -6.48 15.87 20.57
N HIS A 35 -5.79 16.81 19.93
CA HIS A 35 -5.62 18.16 20.45
C HIS A 35 -6.95 18.93 20.58
N ALA A 36 -7.86 18.77 19.62
CA ALA A 36 -9.19 19.36 19.69
C ALA A 36 -9.94 18.87 20.94
N LYS A 37 -9.94 17.56 21.19
CA LYS A 37 -10.56 16.95 22.38
C LYS A 37 -9.93 17.45 23.68
N GLU A 38 -8.61 17.47 23.78
CA GLU A 38 -7.88 17.92 24.99
C GLU A 38 -8.10 19.41 25.29
N SER A 39 -8.26 20.23 24.25
CA SER A 39 -8.48 21.68 24.40
C SER A 39 -9.94 22.06 24.66
N GLY A 40 -10.83 21.08 24.84
CA GLY A 40 -12.27 21.29 25.00
C GLY A 40 -12.96 21.84 23.74
N GLY A 41 -12.28 21.78 22.59
CA GLY A 41 -12.80 22.21 21.30
C GLY A 41 -13.63 21.11 20.65
N GLY A 42 -14.73 21.50 20.00
CA GLY A 42 -15.46 20.61 19.08
C GLY A 42 -14.78 20.50 17.71
N GLU A 43 -15.38 19.75 16.79
CA GLU A 43 -14.92 19.62 15.39
C GLU A 43 -14.67 20.98 14.70
N GLY A 44 -15.40 22.04 15.10
CA GLY A 44 -15.22 23.40 14.58
C GLY A 44 -13.88 24.08 14.96
N SER A 45 -13.08 23.47 15.84
CA SER A 45 -11.74 23.94 16.22
C SER A 45 -10.62 23.41 15.32
N LEU A 46 -10.92 22.45 14.44
CA LEU A 46 -9.96 21.90 13.50
C LEU A 46 -9.65 22.90 12.37
N PRO A 47 -8.39 23.00 11.92
CA PRO A 47 -8.02 23.87 10.82
C PRO A 47 -8.69 23.43 9.52
N LYS A 48 -9.28 24.38 8.79
CA LYS A 48 -10.05 24.10 7.57
C LYS A 48 -9.13 24.00 6.35
N MET A 49 -8.72 22.77 6.02
CA MET A 49 -8.03 22.50 4.75
C MET A 49 -9.04 22.48 3.60
N ARG A 50 -8.62 22.92 2.40
CA ARG A 50 -9.45 22.76 1.18
C ARG A 50 -9.04 21.55 0.37
N LYS A 51 -7.73 21.25 0.36
CA LYS A 51 -7.16 20.15 -0.41
C LYS A 51 -6.13 19.39 0.41
N LEU A 52 -6.10 18.09 0.22
CA LEU A 52 -5.07 17.20 0.70
C LEU A 52 -4.47 16.48 -0.51
N MET A 53 -3.16 16.40 -0.56
CA MET A 53 -2.43 15.73 -1.63
C MET A 53 -1.52 14.66 -1.01
N HIS A 54 -1.52 13.47 -1.58
CA HIS A 54 -0.62 12.41 -1.11
C HIS A 54 0.00 11.61 -2.25
N GLY A 55 1.09 10.91 -1.95
CA GLY A 55 1.72 9.97 -2.87
C GLY A 55 2.79 9.15 -2.17
N GLY A 56 3.39 8.21 -2.90
CA GLY A 56 4.41 7.29 -2.39
C GLY A 56 3.84 6.11 -1.57
N GLU A 57 2.56 6.13 -1.22
CA GLU A 57 1.87 5.06 -0.50
C GLU A 57 0.45 4.90 -1.06
N ALA A 58 -0.05 3.67 -1.10
CA ALA A 58 -1.46 3.43 -1.33
C ALA A 58 -2.29 3.92 -0.14
N VAL A 59 -3.49 4.43 -0.38
CA VAL A 59 -4.44 4.78 0.68
C VAL A 59 -5.41 3.63 0.86
N THR A 60 -5.49 3.12 2.08
CA THR A 60 -6.50 2.12 2.44
C THR A 60 -7.78 2.81 2.90
N LYS A 61 -8.89 2.05 2.95
CA LYS A 61 -10.18 2.57 3.39
C LYS A 61 -10.11 3.20 4.79
N SER A 62 -9.41 2.57 5.74
CA SER A 62 -9.26 3.10 7.10
C SER A 62 -8.45 4.40 7.15
N MET A 63 -7.42 4.53 6.29
CA MET A 63 -6.68 5.79 6.18
C MET A 63 -7.58 6.89 5.63
N GLN A 64 -8.39 6.57 4.61
CA GLN A 64 -9.34 7.51 4.03
C GLN A 64 -10.37 7.98 5.08
N GLU A 65 -10.95 7.06 5.86
CA GLU A 65 -11.88 7.40 6.94
C GLU A 65 -11.26 8.32 8.01
N CYS A 66 -10.00 8.08 8.37
CA CYS A 66 -9.26 8.96 9.29
C CYS A 66 -9.03 10.35 8.69
N ILE A 67 -8.62 10.41 7.42
CA ILE A 67 -8.42 11.66 6.68
C ILE A 67 -9.74 12.45 6.60
N ASP A 68 -10.84 11.79 6.24
CA ASP A 68 -12.15 12.42 6.15
C ASP A 68 -12.59 12.95 7.51
N THR A 69 -12.40 12.18 8.59
CA THR A 69 -12.76 12.62 9.94
C THR A 69 -11.96 13.85 10.38
N ALA A 70 -10.65 13.88 10.10
CA ALA A 70 -9.77 14.93 10.58
C ALA A 70 -9.82 16.22 9.75
N PHE A 71 -10.10 16.12 8.45
CA PHE A 71 -9.95 17.22 7.50
C PHE A 71 -11.24 17.59 6.75
N SER A 72 -12.36 16.90 6.96
CA SER A 72 -13.60 17.18 6.19
C SER A 72 -14.19 18.58 6.47
N PRO A 73 -14.69 19.28 5.43
CA PRO A 73 -14.70 18.87 4.02
C PRO A 73 -13.37 19.20 3.31
N THR A 74 -12.67 18.17 2.79
CA THR A 74 -11.42 18.33 2.03
C THR A 74 -11.44 17.50 0.76
N LEU A 75 -10.96 18.08 -0.34
CA LEU A 75 -10.72 17.34 -1.59
C LEU A 75 -9.40 16.58 -1.49
N VAL A 76 -9.45 15.25 -1.65
CA VAL A 76 -8.28 14.37 -1.60
C VAL A 76 -7.79 14.07 -3.01
N TYR A 77 -6.52 14.39 -3.25
CA TYR A 77 -5.81 14.11 -4.49
C TYR A 77 -4.66 13.15 -4.20
N SER A 78 -4.34 12.29 -5.16
CA SER A 78 -3.10 11.52 -5.14
C SER A 78 -2.24 11.80 -6.36
N PHE A 79 -0.95 11.56 -6.24
CA PHE A 79 -0.02 11.52 -7.35
C PHE A 79 0.73 10.20 -7.36
N PHE A 80 0.96 9.69 -8.58
CA PHE A 80 1.68 8.44 -8.81
C PHE A 80 3.00 8.74 -9.52
N GLY A 81 4.04 8.03 -9.09
CA GLY A 81 5.40 8.20 -9.55
C GLY A 81 6.42 7.53 -8.65
N SER A 82 7.68 7.63 -9.02
CA SER A 82 8.82 7.13 -8.24
C SER A 82 9.97 8.12 -8.27
N ALA A 83 11.03 7.88 -7.48
CA ALA A 83 12.25 8.69 -7.52
C ALA A 83 12.91 8.62 -8.91
N GLU A 84 12.82 7.47 -9.57
CA GLU A 84 13.38 7.20 -10.90
C GLU A 84 12.54 7.88 -11.99
N THR A 85 11.21 7.78 -11.90
CA THR A 85 10.30 8.20 -12.98
C THR A 85 9.78 9.64 -12.83
N GLY A 86 9.88 10.23 -11.64
CA GLY A 86 9.18 11.45 -11.27
C GLY A 86 7.68 11.23 -11.10
N VAL A 87 6.93 12.30 -10.86
CA VAL A 87 5.46 12.25 -10.82
C VAL A 87 4.91 12.41 -12.24
N TRP A 88 4.04 11.50 -12.66
CA TRP A 88 3.49 11.49 -14.02
C TRP A 88 2.00 11.13 -14.09
N ALA A 89 1.39 10.68 -12.98
CA ALA A 89 -0.04 10.40 -12.89
C ALA A 89 -0.67 11.07 -11.68
N VAL A 90 -1.98 11.30 -11.76
CA VAL A 90 -2.78 11.93 -10.70
C VAL A 90 -4.10 11.19 -10.48
N HIS A 91 -4.51 11.07 -9.23
CA HIS A 91 -5.83 10.64 -8.82
C HIS A 91 -6.63 11.89 -8.44
N LEU A 92 -7.80 12.06 -9.05
CA LEU A 92 -8.73 13.14 -8.73
C LEU A 92 -9.79 12.63 -7.74
N PRO A 93 -10.40 13.49 -6.90
CA PRO A 93 -11.50 13.10 -6.00
C PRO A 93 -12.68 12.41 -6.70
N SER A 94 -12.88 12.70 -7.99
CA SER A 94 -13.91 12.14 -8.86
C SER A 94 -13.55 10.80 -9.49
N CYS A 95 -12.29 10.37 -9.39
CA CYS A 95 -11.84 9.07 -9.90
C CYS A 95 -12.23 7.95 -8.92
N PRO A 96 -12.54 6.74 -9.41
CA PRO A 96 -12.65 5.56 -8.55
C PRO A 96 -11.34 5.30 -7.80
N PRO A 97 -11.38 4.72 -6.58
CA PRO A 97 -10.17 4.39 -5.83
C PRO A 97 -9.16 3.59 -6.66
N GLY A 98 -7.89 3.98 -6.59
CA GLY A 98 -6.80 3.34 -7.33
C GLY A 98 -6.73 3.69 -8.82
N VAL A 99 -7.69 4.43 -9.38
CA VAL A 99 -7.62 4.90 -10.77
C VAL A 99 -6.82 6.19 -10.84
N TYR A 100 -5.82 6.21 -11.71
CA TYR A 100 -4.97 7.36 -11.96
C TYR A 100 -5.08 7.81 -13.42
N LEU A 101 -5.12 9.12 -13.62
CA LEU A 101 -5.07 9.79 -14.91
C LEU A 101 -3.63 10.17 -15.21
N TYR A 102 -3.21 10.03 -16.47
CA TYR A 102 -1.92 10.49 -16.95
C TYR A 102 -2.05 11.04 -18.37
N ASP A 103 -1.10 11.88 -18.75
CA ASP A 103 -1.02 12.43 -20.09
C ASP A 103 -0.02 11.62 -20.93
N ARG A 104 -0.50 11.05 -22.03
CA ARG A 104 0.27 10.18 -22.93
C ARG A 104 1.43 10.89 -23.63
N ARG A 105 1.47 12.22 -23.59
CA ARG A 105 2.60 13.03 -24.09
C ARG A 105 3.77 13.06 -23.11
N LEU A 106 3.51 12.79 -21.82
CA LEU A 106 4.52 12.85 -20.75
C LEU A 106 5.12 11.47 -20.48
N VAL A 107 4.31 10.42 -20.61
CA VAL A 107 4.68 9.06 -20.24
C VAL A 107 3.99 8.05 -21.15
N HIS A 108 4.72 6.99 -21.49
CA HIS A 108 4.20 5.80 -22.14
C HIS A 108 4.20 4.64 -21.15
N LEU A 109 3.06 3.97 -20.98
CA LEU A 109 2.89 2.85 -20.07
C LEU A 109 2.66 1.56 -20.87
N GLU A 110 3.33 0.49 -20.45
CA GLU A 110 3.05 -0.88 -20.91
C GLU A 110 2.62 -1.69 -19.68
N PHE A 111 1.62 -2.55 -19.85
CA PHE A 111 1.19 -3.52 -18.83
C PHE A 111 1.55 -4.90 -19.36
N MET A 112 2.46 -5.60 -18.69
CA MET A 112 3.07 -6.82 -19.22
C MET A 112 2.58 -8.06 -18.46
N LYS A 113 2.14 -9.08 -19.20
CA LYS A 113 1.83 -10.40 -18.68
C LYS A 113 3.11 -11.13 -18.25
N GLY A 114 2.95 -12.18 -17.45
CA GLY A 114 4.08 -13.01 -16.99
C GLY A 114 4.84 -13.73 -18.09
N ASP A 115 4.26 -13.89 -19.28
CA ASP A 115 4.90 -14.44 -20.48
C ASP A 115 5.66 -13.38 -21.32
N GLY A 116 5.65 -12.11 -20.88
CA GLY A 116 6.29 -10.99 -21.56
C GLY A 116 5.47 -10.39 -22.71
N SER A 117 4.22 -10.81 -22.91
CA SER A 117 3.29 -10.14 -23.83
C SER A 117 2.57 -8.97 -23.15
N MET A 118 1.98 -8.05 -23.93
CA MET A 118 1.19 -6.95 -23.37
C MET A 118 -0.21 -7.42 -22.95
N CYS A 119 -0.75 -6.84 -21.89
CA CYS A 119 -2.16 -6.94 -21.56
C CYS A 119 -3.01 -6.19 -22.58
N GLU A 120 -4.06 -6.85 -23.06
CA GLU A 120 -5.13 -6.23 -23.84
C GLU A 120 -6.06 -5.42 -22.93
N GLU A 121 -6.82 -4.52 -23.54
CA GLU A 121 -7.79 -3.70 -22.82
C GLU A 121 -8.86 -4.57 -22.14
N GLY A 122 -8.98 -4.46 -20.82
CA GLY A 122 -9.95 -5.22 -20.02
C GLY A 122 -9.44 -6.57 -19.48
N GLU A 123 -8.21 -6.96 -19.78
CA GLU A 123 -7.57 -8.12 -19.15
C GLU A 123 -7.10 -7.82 -17.71
N GLU A 124 -6.76 -8.89 -16.97
CA GLU A 124 -6.14 -8.78 -15.65
C GLU A 124 -4.83 -8.00 -15.72
N GLY A 125 -4.53 -7.24 -14.66
CA GLY A 125 -3.38 -6.36 -14.65
C GLY A 125 -2.04 -7.09 -14.72
N GLY A 126 -1.16 -6.48 -15.49
CA GLY A 126 0.22 -6.91 -15.69
C GLY A 126 1.19 -6.05 -14.91
N ASP A 127 2.47 -6.37 -15.06
CA ASP A 127 3.56 -5.57 -14.55
C ASP A 127 3.61 -4.22 -15.26
N LEU A 128 3.65 -3.14 -14.47
CA LEU A 128 3.69 -1.78 -14.96
C LEU A 128 5.11 -1.41 -15.41
N ILE A 129 5.24 -1.14 -16.70
CA ILE A 129 6.46 -0.66 -17.33
C ILE A 129 6.26 0.80 -17.73
N VAL A 130 7.23 1.64 -17.39
CA VAL A 130 7.14 3.10 -17.54
C VAL A 130 8.26 3.62 -18.45
N THR A 131 7.89 4.38 -19.46
CA THR A 131 8.82 5.17 -20.28
C THR A 131 8.49 6.66 -20.13
N ASN A 132 9.41 7.43 -19.54
CA ASN A 132 9.24 8.88 -19.40
C ASN A 132 9.69 9.58 -20.70
N LEU A 133 8.81 10.40 -21.29
CA LEU A 133 9.03 11.03 -22.59
C LEU A 133 9.64 12.44 -22.52
N LEU A 134 9.82 12.98 -21.30
CA LEU A 134 10.27 14.36 -21.09
C LEU A 134 11.70 14.46 -20.52
N ARG A 135 12.23 13.38 -19.94
CA ARG A 135 13.52 13.42 -19.24
C ARG A 135 14.70 13.34 -20.21
N TYR A 136 15.42 14.45 -20.38
CA TYR A 136 16.69 14.50 -21.10
C TYR A 136 17.89 14.00 -20.29
N ARG A 137 17.88 14.20 -18.96
CA ARG A 137 18.90 13.68 -18.05
C ARG A 137 18.34 12.48 -17.32
N PHE A 138 19.09 11.37 -17.28
CA PHE A 138 18.65 10.08 -16.78
C PHE A 138 17.35 9.60 -17.46
N PRO A 139 17.41 9.31 -18.78
CA PRO A 139 16.24 8.84 -19.51
C PRO A 139 15.74 7.53 -18.91
N VAL A 140 14.44 7.45 -18.68
CA VAL A 140 13.76 6.26 -18.15
C VAL A 140 13.03 5.63 -19.31
N VAL A 141 13.54 4.50 -19.80
CA VAL A 141 12.99 3.78 -20.96
C VAL A 141 12.69 2.35 -20.54
N ARG A 142 11.43 1.94 -20.71
CA ARG A 142 10.89 0.63 -20.34
C ARG A 142 11.29 0.19 -18.94
N TYR A 143 11.19 1.10 -17.97
CA TYR A 143 11.52 0.83 -16.58
C TYR A 143 10.42 0.01 -15.94
N HIS A 144 10.77 -1.17 -15.43
CA HIS A 144 9.88 -2.00 -14.63
C HIS A 144 9.72 -1.37 -13.25
N SER A 145 8.52 -0.89 -12.92
CA SER A 145 8.31 -0.16 -11.65
C SER A 145 8.17 -1.06 -10.43
N GLY A 146 8.03 -2.38 -10.63
CA GLY A 146 7.65 -3.32 -9.57
C GLY A 146 6.17 -3.21 -9.17
N ASP A 147 5.38 -2.42 -9.88
CA ASP A 147 3.94 -2.28 -9.67
C ASP A 147 3.13 -3.14 -10.63
N LYS A 148 1.86 -3.36 -10.29
CA LYS A 148 0.86 -3.96 -11.14
C LYS A 148 -0.27 -3.00 -11.43
N GLY A 149 -0.81 -3.12 -12.63
CA GLY A 149 -1.99 -2.39 -13.01
C GLY A 149 -2.53 -2.83 -14.36
N ARG A 150 -3.60 -2.18 -14.78
CA ARG A 150 -4.19 -2.36 -16.10
C ARG A 150 -4.60 -1.02 -16.69
N ALA A 151 -4.62 -0.95 -18.01
CA ALA A 151 -5.14 0.21 -18.72
C ALA A 151 -6.63 0.41 -18.40
N GLU A 152 -7.03 1.68 -18.28
CA GLU A 152 -8.42 2.08 -18.04
C GLU A 152 -8.81 3.20 -19.01
N LYS A 153 -10.11 3.26 -19.36
CA LYS A 153 -10.66 4.34 -20.18
C LYS A 153 -10.99 5.54 -19.31
N VAL A 154 -10.51 6.72 -19.71
CA VAL A 154 -10.93 7.98 -19.09
C VAL A 154 -12.43 8.16 -19.31
N LYS A 155 -13.17 8.36 -18.22
CA LYS A 155 -14.58 8.71 -18.27
C LYS A 155 -14.79 10.19 -18.01
N SER A 156 -15.75 10.80 -18.70
CA SER A 156 -16.01 12.24 -18.63
C SER A 156 -16.34 12.72 -17.22
N GLU A 157 -17.03 11.90 -16.44
CA GLU A 157 -17.43 12.18 -15.05
C GLU A 157 -16.24 12.24 -14.08
N TRP A 158 -15.07 11.71 -14.46
CA TRP A 158 -13.86 11.82 -13.66
C TRP A 158 -13.18 13.18 -13.83
N LEU A 159 -13.48 13.90 -14.91
CA LEU A 159 -12.87 15.18 -15.21
C LEU A 159 -13.71 16.33 -14.64
N PRO A 160 -13.07 17.41 -14.13
CA PRO A 160 -13.80 18.62 -13.77
C PRO A 160 -14.61 19.16 -14.96
N PRO A 161 -15.79 19.76 -14.75
CA PRO A 161 -16.57 20.37 -15.83
C PRO A 161 -15.80 21.44 -16.62
N SER A 162 -14.82 22.08 -15.98
CA SER A 162 -13.94 23.09 -16.58
C SER A 162 -12.71 22.50 -17.30
N PHE A 163 -12.57 21.18 -17.38
CA PHE A 163 -11.40 20.56 -18.01
C PHE A 163 -11.42 20.78 -19.53
N PRO A 164 -10.33 21.29 -20.15
CA PRO A 164 -10.31 21.57 -21.58
C PRO A 164 -10.46 20.30 -22.43
N GLN A 165 -11.48 20.27 -23.31
CA GLN A 165 -11.75 19.09 -24.15
C GLN A 165 -10.61 18.78 -25.12
N LEU A 166 -9.87 19.80 -25.57
CA LEU A 166 -8.69 19.63 -26.43
C LEU A 166 -7.57 18.85 -25.73
N GLU A 167 -7.46 18.95 -24.41
CA GLU A 167 -6.49 18.21 -23.60
C GLU A 167 -6.99 16.80 -23.26
N ALA A 168 -8.30 16.61 -23.14
CA ALA A 168 -8.91 15.34 -22.75
C ALA A 168 -8.52 14.18 -23.68
N LYS A 169 -8.30 14.45 -24.97
CA LYS A 169 -7.86 13.43 -25.94
C LYS A 169 -6.45 12.88 -25.67
N HIS A 170 -5.61 13.60 -24.92
CA HIS A 170 -4.25 13.18 -24.57
C HIS A 170 -4.20 12.41 -23.26
N LEU A 171 -5.25 12.52 -22.43
CA LEU A 171 -5.36 11.76 -21.21
C LEU A 171 -5.62 10.27 -21.48
N SER A 172 -5.07 9.46 -20.61
CA SER A 172 -5.42 8.05 -20.45
C SER A 172 -5.53 7.76 -18.95
N ALA A 173 -6.08 6.60 -18.59
CA ALA A 173 -6.15 6.16 -17.22
C ALA A 173 -5.51 4.78 -17.06
N PHE A 174 -5.18 4.44 -15.82
CA PHE A 174 -4.88 3.09 -15.41
C PHE A 174 -5.40 2.82 -14.00
N LEU A 175 -5.73 1.57 -13.71
CA LEU A 175 -5.96 1.12 -12.34
C LEU A 175 -4.64 0.60 -11.78
N PHE A 176 -4.23 1.15 -10.63
CA PHE A 176 -3.16 0.60 -9.82
C PHE A 176 -3.70 -0.55 -8.95
N GLU A 177 -3.11 -1.72 -9.09
CA GLU A 177 -3.54 -2.95 -8.41
C GLU A 177 -2.60 -3.38 -7.27
N GLY A 178 -1.55 -2.59 -7.01
CA GLY A 178 -0.56 -2.85 -5.96
C GLY A 178 0.83 -3.12 -6.53
N ARG A 179 1.72 -3.68 -5.69
CA ARG A 179 3.05 -4.12 -6.14
C ARG A 179 3.01 -5.56 -6.63
N ASN A 180 3.88 -5.92 -7.58
CA ASN A 180 3.99 -7.30 -8.08
C ASN A 180 4.42 -8.24 -6.94
N GLY A 181 3.44 -8.88 -6.29
CA GLY A 181 3.64 -9.98 -5.33
C GLY A 181 4.44 -9.65 -4.07
N GLN A 182 4.80 -8.39 -3.85
CA GLN A 182 5.78 -8.00 -2.83
C GLN A 182 5.24 -7.11 -1.73
N SER A 183 3.92 -6.88 -1.63
CA SER A 183 3.38 -6.08 -0.54
C SER A 183 2.03 -6.55 -0.03
N ILE A 184 1.84 -6.46 1.28
CA ILE A 184 0.62 -6.73 2.01
C ILE A 184 0.15 -5.44 2.67
N ALA A 185 -1.10 -5.07 2.45
CA ALA A 185 -1.76 -3.98 3.17
C ALA A 185 -2.62 -4.56 4.31
N MET A 186 -2.51 -3.99 5.51
CA MET A 186 -3.33 -4.33 6.68
C MET A 186 -3.74 -3.05 7.40
N GLY A 187 -4.98 -2.61 7.21
CA GLY A 187 -5.48 -1.34 7.71
C GLY A 187 -4.60 -0.19 7.18
N PRO A 188 -4.02 0.66 8.04
CA PRO A 188 -3.11 1.72 7.62
C PRO A 188 -1.65 1.26 7.47
N LEU A 189 -1.36 -0.04 7.53
CA LEU A 189 0.01 -0.56 7.47
C LEU A 189 0.29 -1.20 6.12
N PHE A 190 1.52 -0.98 5.64
CA PHE A 190 2.05 -1.62 4.43
C PHE A 190 3.32 -2.37 4.80
N PHE A 191 3.35 -3.65 4.45
CA PHE A 191 4.52 -4.50 4.63
C PHE A 191 4.98 -5.01 3.28
N THR A 192 6.28 -5.01 3.03
CA THR A 192 6.79 -5.80 1.91
C THR A 192 6.81 -7.28 2.30
N VAL A 193 6.55 -8.17 1.34
CA VAL A 193 6.57 -9.61 1.63
C VAL A 193 7.98 -10.05 2.04
N ASP A 194 9.02 -9.53 1.40
CA ASP A 194 10.42 -9.81 1.77
C ASP A 194 10.74 -9.39 3.21
N PHE A 195 10.21 -8.25 3.66
CA PHE A 195 10.35 -7.81 5.04
C PHE A 195 9.68 -8.78 6.01
N LEU A 196 8.48 -9.29 5.68
CA LEU A 196 7.80 -10.27 6.52
C LEU A 196 8.49 -11.64 6.49
N ILE A 197 9.04 -12.05 5.35
CA ILE A 197 9.84 -13.29 5.22
C ILE A 197 11.08 -13.20 6.09
N ASP A 198 11.84 -12.10 6.03
CA ASP A 198 13.04 -11.88 6.87
C ASP A 198 12.71 -12.02 8.37
N LYS A 199 11.54 -11.52 8.79
CA LYS A 199 11.05 -11.67 10.17
C LYS A 199 10.74 -13.13 10.52
N VAL A 200 10.03 -13.82 9.64
CA VAL A 200 9.71 -15.25 9.80
C VAL A 200 10.98 -16.10 9.88
N GLU A 201 11.94 -15.88 8.98
CA GLU A 201 13.20 -16.64 8.93
C GLU A 201 14.08 -16.39 10.16
N LYS A 202 14.21 -15.14 10.60
CA LYS A 202 14.95 -14.81 11.83
C LYS A 202 14.31 -15.43 13.06
N GLY A 203 12.99 -15.34 13.20
CA GLY A 203 12.27 -15.95 14.31
C GLY A 203 12.38 -17.48 14.32
N ALA A 204 12.37 -18.11 13.15
CA ALA A 204 12.59 -19.54 12.99
C ALA A 204 14.03 -19.95 13.37
N ALA A 205 15.03 -19.23 12.86
CA ALA A 205 16.44 -19.50 13.11
C ALA A 205 16.81 -19.39 14.61
N LEU A 206 16.20 -18.47 15.34
CA LEU A 206 16.38 -18.34 16.80
C LEU A 206 15.95 -19.59 17.58
N ASN A 207 15.05 -20.38 17.01
CA ASN A 207 14.56 -21.63 17.59
C ASN A 207 15.18 -22.87 16.94
N GLY A 208 16.21 -22.71 16.09
CA GLY A 208 16.92 -23.80 15.46
C GLY A 208 16.13 -24.53 14.37
N VAL A 209 15.05 -23.93 13.85
CA VAL A 209 14.24 -24.50 12.77
C VAL A 209 14.44 -23.72 11.47
N LYS A 210 14.45 -24.45 10.35
CA LYS A 210 14.54 -23.86 9.02
C LYS A 210 13.16 -23.74 8.42
N VAL A 211 12.91 -22.66 7.69
CA VAL A 211 11.66 -22.45 6.96
C VAL A 211 11.82 -23.00 5.54
N LEU A 212 10.92 -23.89 5.13
CA LEU A 212 10.86 -24.39 3.76
C LEU A 212 9.94 -23.54 2.88
N ARG A 213 8.81 -23.07 3.44
CA ARG A 213 7.84 -22.29 2.68
C ARG A 213 7.00 -21.39 3.58
N VAL A 214 6.66 -20.22 3.07
CA VAL A 214 5.74 -19.28 3.72
C VAL A 214 4.61 -18.92 2.75
N GLN A 215 3.39 -18.78 3.26
CA GLN A 215 2.27 -18.21 2.52
C GLN A 215 1.59 -17.16 3.39
N PHE A 216 1.37 -15.98 2.80
CA PHE A 216 0.60 -14.92 3.43
C PHE A 216 -0.80 -14.86 2.81
N VAL A 217 -1.81 -14.88 3.67
CA VAL A 217 -3.21 -14.72 3.26
C VAL A 217 -3.75 -13.50 3.99
N ALA A 218 -3.84 -12.38 3.28
CA ALA A 218 -4.25 -11.11 3.84
C ALA A 218 -5.69 -10.75 3.44
N THR A 219 -6.36 -10.06 4.35
CA THR A 219 -7.61 -9.32 4.16
C THR A 219 -7.37 -7.88 4.63
N ASP A 220 -8.39 -7.03 4.57
CA ASP A 220 -8.28 -5.61 4.95
C ASP A 220 -7.58 -5.38 6.29
N ASN A 221 -7.81 -6.20 7.32
CA ASN A 221 -7.25 -6.00 8.66
C ASN A 221 -6.53 -7.23 9.23
N THR A 222 -6.57 -8.38 8.57
CA THR A 222 -5.97 -9.61 9.13
C THR A 222 -5.02 -10.24 8.13
N CYS A 223 -3.92 -10.80 8.61
CA CYS A 223 -3.00 -11.58 7.80
C CYS A 223 -2.70 -12.91 8.49
N VAL A 224 -3.03 -14.01 7.81
CA VAL A 224 -2.66 -15.36 8.23
C VAL A 224 -1.35 -15.74 7.56
N VAL A 225 -0.34 -16.04 8.37
CA VAL A 225 0.98 -16.51 7.93
C VAL A 225 1.04 -18.01 8.13
N ARG A 226 1.13 -18.77 7.04
CA ARG A 226 1.24 -20.22 7.05
C ARG A 226 2.68 -20.61 6.74
N ILE A 227 3.29 -21.41 7.60
CA ILE A 227 4.71 -21.75 7.52
C ILE A 227 4.87 -23.27 7.45
N VAL A 228 5.67 -23.74 6.51
CA VAL A 228 6.18 -25.11 6.45
C VAL A 228 7.62 -25.06 6.92
N PHE A 229 7.92 -25.78 8.01
CA PHE A 229 9.27 -25.91 8.55
C PHE A 229 9.96 -27.15 7.96
N ASP A 230 11.29 -27.13 7.98
CA ASP A 230 12.11 -28.31 7.69
C ASP A 230 12.08 -29.27 8.86
N ASP A 231 12.35 -30.55 8.60
CA ASP A 231 12.28 -31.59 9.63
C ASP A 231 13.35 -31.35 10.70
N VAL A 232 12.93 -31.26 11.96
CA VAL A 232 13.83 -31.04 13.09
C VAL A 232 14.38 -32.42 13.46
N GLY A 233 15.61 -32.72 13.03
CA GLY A 233 16.18 -34.07 13.13
C GLY A 233 16.04 -34.77 14.49
N ASP A 234 16.14 -36.11 14.47
CA ASP A 234 15.90 -37.02 15.60
C ASP A 234 16.69 -36.61 16.86
N GLY A 235 16.04 -35.96 17.83
CA GLY A 235 16.70 -35.60 19.09
C GLY A 235 15.99 -34.61 20.00
N VAL A 236 14.91 -33.96 19.55
CA VAL A 236 14.05 -33.09 20.35
C VAL A 236 12.61 -33.35 19.92
N ASP A 237 11.62 -33.12 20.81
CA ASP A 237 10.22 -33.12 20.39
C ASP A 237 10.01 -32.00 19.35
N ALA A 238 10.06 -32.37 18.07
CA ALA A 238 9.99 -31.46 16.94
C ALA A 238 8.75 -30.56 17.01
N ALA A 239 7.64 -31.07 17.56
CA ALA A 239 6.42 -30.29 17.78
C ALA A 239 6.67 -29.12 18.75
N THR A 240 7.34 -29.38 19.88
CA THR A 240 7.68 -28.35 20.87
C THR A 240 8.58 -27.25 20.28
N VAL A 241 9.55 -27.61 19.45
CA VAL A 241 10.46 -26.62 18.81
C VAL A 241 9.70 -25.77 17.78
N VAL A 242 8.85 -26.40 16.97
CA VAL A 242 8.02 -25.69 15.99
C VAL A 242 7.03 -24.76 16.67
N ASP A 243 6.38 -25.18 17.76
CA ASP A 243 5.46 -24.33 18.52
C ASP A 243 6.16 -23.12 19.16
N ALA A 244 7.39 -23.31 19.66
CA ALA A 244 8.22 -22.21 20.15
C ALA A 244 8.55 -21.20 19.03
N ALA A 245 8.92 -21.69 17.85
CA ALA A 245 9.18 -20.85 16.68
C ALA A 245 7.93 -20.07 16.24
N VAL A 246 6.78 -20.74 16.12
CA VAL A 246 5.50 -20.10 15.77
C VAL A 246 5.13 -19.01 16.79
N THR A 247 5.29 -19.29 18.08
CA THR A 247 5.01 -18.33 19.16
C THR A 247 5.91 -17.10 19.07
N HIS A 248 7.21 -17.32 18.81
CA HIS A 248 8.16 -16.22 18.66
C HIS A 248 7.84 -15.35 17.44
N ILE A 249 7.61 -15.97 16.29
CA ILE A 249 7.25 -15.27 15.04
C ILE A 249 5.93 -14.50 15.22
N GLN A 250 4.93 -15.11 15.87
CA GLN A 250 3.66 -14.45 16.18
C GLN A 250 3.89 -13.18 17.00
N ALA A 251 4.72 -13.25 18.05
CA ALA A 251 5.03 -12.08 18.89
C ALA A 251 5.75 -10.98 18.09
N GLU A 252 6.74 -11.35 17.28
CA GLU A 252 7.48 -10.39 16.47
C GLU A 252 6.58 -9.69 15.45
N LEU A 253 5.76 -10.44 14.70
CA LEU A 253 4.83 -9.86 13.73
C LEU A 253 3.74 -9.01 14.41
N THR A 254 3.22 -9.46 15.55
CA THR A 254 2.22 -8.68 16.31
C THR A 254 2.81 -7.35 16.81
N SER A 255 4.11 -7.32 17.15
CA SER A 255 4.78 -6.08 17.59
C SER A 255 4.77 -4.98 16.51
N LEU A 256 4.75 -5.37 15.24
CA LEU A 256 4.66 -4.44 14.10
C LEU A 256 3.32 -3.69 14.06
N LEU A 257 2.30 -4.21 14.74
CA LEU A 257 0.93 -3.68 14.77
C LEU A 257 0.70 -2.68 15.90
N ALA A 258 1.75 -2.22 16.59
CA ALA A 258 1.64 -1.30 17.74
C ALA A 258 0.81 -0.03 17.46
N ARG A 259 0.68 0.37 16.18
CA ARG A 259 -0.07 1.55 15.73
C ARG A 259 -1.37 1.23 14.99
N ALA A 260 -1.75 -0.04 14.89
CA ALA A 260 -2.96 -0.50 14.22
C ALA A 260 -3.68 -1.55 15.09
N PRO A 261 -4.36 -1.14 16.18
CA PRO A 261 -4.97 -2.06 17.15
C PRO A 261 -6.11 -2.92 16.56
N HIS A 262 -6.64 -2.53 15.40
CA HIS A 262 -7.67 -3.28 14.67
C HIS A 262 -7.09 -4.32 13.71
N ALA A 263 -5.77 -4.30 13.49
CA ALA A 263 -5.09 -5.26 12.64
C ALA A 263 -4.59 -6.46 13.45
N SER A 264 -4.49 -7.64 12.83
CA SER A 264 -3.94 -8.83 13.50
C SER A 264 -3.18 -9.76 12.56
N PHE A 265 -2.08 -10.33 13.07
CA PHE A 265 -1.41 -11.48 12.47
C PHE A 265 -1.88 -12.77 13.13
N SER A 266 -1.95 -13.86 12.37
CA SER A 266 -2.10 -15.22 12.89
C SER A 266 -1.09 -16.13 12.21
N VAL A 267 -0.14 -16.67 12.97
CA VAL A 267 0.90 -17.56 12.48
C VAL A 267 0.51 -19.01 12.75
N LYS A 268 0.66 -19.87 11.75
CA LYS A 268 0.35 -21.30 11.84
C LYS A 268 1.43 -22.13 11.15
N SER A 269 1.86 -23.20 11.80
CA SER A 269 2.58 -24.28 11.12
C SER A 269 1.59 -25.12 10.30
N CYS A 270 2.01 -25.61 9.14
CA CYS A 270 1.19 -26.49 8.31
C CYS A 270 2.04 -27.45 7.49
N SER A 271 1.41 -28.47 6.90
CA SER A 271 2.07 -29.35 5.94
C SER A 271 2.19 -28.71 4.56
N LEU A 272 3.03 -29.27 3.69
CA LEU A 272 3.15 -28.79 2.31
C LEU A 272 1.83 -28.94 1.52
N ALA A 273 1.02 -29.95 1.84
CA ALA A 273 -0.27 -30.20 1.21
C ALA A 273 -1.29 -29.08 1.52
N ASP A 274 -1.26 -28.55 2.74
CA ASP A 274 -2.18 -27.50 3.22
C ASP A 274 -2.02 -26.16 2.49
N LEU A 275 -0.87 -25.94 1.84
CA LEU A 275 -0.62 -24.73 1.06
C LEU A 275 -1.27 -24.75 -0.34
N THR A 276 -1.69 -25.91 -0.83
CA THR A 276 -2.19 -26.08 -2.22
C THR A 276 -3.71 -26.02 -2.36
N SER A 277 -4.47 -26.19 -1.27
CA SER A 277 -5.92 -26.46 -1.29
C SER A 277 -6.83 -25.22 -1.34
N SER A 278 -6.34 -24.03 -1.73
CA SER A 278 -7.11 -22.80 -1.52
C SER A 278 -6.84 -21.72 -2.57
N ILE A 279 -7.55 -21.71 -3.70
CA ILE A 279 -7.49 -20.64 -4.73
C ILE A 279 -8.83 -19.90 -4.75
N SER A 280 -8.95 -18.85 -3.95
CA SER A 280 -10.09 -17.91 -3.97
C SER A 280 -9.78 -16.77 -3.00
N SER A 281 -9.88 -15.54 -3.52
CA SER A 281 -9.60 -14.18 -2.99
C SER A 281 -8.16 -13.85 -2.58
N GLN A 282 -7.66 -12.69 -3.06
CA GLN A 282 -6.36 -12.03 -2.86
C GLN A 282 -5.29 -12.87 -2.11
N LYS A 283 -4.87 -13.96 -2.74
CA LYS A 283 -3.72 -14.72 -2.28
C LYS A 283 -2.53 -14.22 -3.06
N ILE A 284 -1.53 -13.74 -2.33
CA ILE A 284 -0.19 -13.60 -2.87
C ILE A 284 0.54 -14.89 -2.45
N PRO A 285 0.50 -15.97 -3.25
CA PRO A 285 1.39 -17.09 -3.02
C PRO A 285 2.81 -16.61 -3.33
N VAL A 286 3.54 -16.11 -2.33
CA VAL A 286 4.98 -15.93 -2.48
C VAL A 286 5.61 -17.31 -2.33
N LEU A 287 5.97 -17.88 -3.48
CA LEU A 287 6.77 -19.08 -3.54
C LEU A 287 8.23 -18.67 -3.28
N VAL A 288 8.67 -18.73 -2.02
CA VAL A 288 10.11 -18.75 -1.73
C VAL A 288 10.62 -20.11 -2.18
N ARG A 289 11.25 -20.17 -3.36
CA ARG A 289 12.09 -21.30 -3.74
C ARG A 289 13.49 -21.02 -3.20
N MET A 290 13.97 -21.86 -2.29
CA MET A 290 15.40 -22.16 -2.18
C MET A 290 15.60 -23.59 -2.67
#